data_AF-A0A9P4X7M6-F1
#
_entry.id   AF-A0A9P4X7M6-F1
#
_cell.length_a   1.000
_cell.length_b   1.000
_cell.length_c   1.000
_cell.angle_alpha   90.00
_cell.angle_beta   90.00
_cell.angle_gamma   90.00
#
_symmetry.space_group_name_H-M   'P 1'
#
loop_
_entity.id
_entity.type
_entity.pdbx_description
1 polymer ?
#
loop_
_entity_poly.entity_id
_entity_poly.type
_entity_poly.pdbx_seq_one_letter_code
_entity_poly.pdbx_strand_id
1 'polypeptide(L)'
;MANPPPEPDLLRPYGDTGKGVANNWFRVKFRFTREDILKWMKDVASEKNANCPPEELRTDDHFKFLLKIYEQLESLATGGENYENPGGPQKRKCHIYRELNPGYGPKQTQSKDVSDFLVKSWTNNYDSGPDVRNINLNYWCIYDLIGLFLSLLGSAPPAADRNNYFLPLTAVYARWCSRLAGKLKNKASQAPSDPGVGPIPMMFQCTWRDRKDGKGKWFFLGASLGGDQFADNPSGADWQMKVQMERFRILRQHQQTVMVRDGDFNSTEPEKTLPDGTGNLWGNCAETYPFVQCMDAFDVINSNQNVQGLALSKLFIDQKKPVTDYSGYADDLIWKSVRPPCRNCGDILRRVQANQDLFAQAFEMDRAPLRNPPAPPQDAEVEEGFVIRDMKEPLIQEMVEVTSN
;
A
#
# COMPACT_ATOMS: atom_id res chain seq x y z
N MET A 1 -8.68 -25.22 -28.71
CA MET A 1 -8.65 -24.13 -27.71
C MET A 1 -7.26 -23.55 -27.74
N ALA A 2 -7.11 -22.26 -28.05
CA ALA A 2 -5.80 -21.61 -27.97
C ALA A 2 -5.32 -21.65 -26.51
N ASN A 3 -4.02 -21.85 -26.29
CA ASN A 3 -3.45 -21.70 -24.95
C ASN A 3 -3.72 -20.28 -24.46
N PRO A 4 -4.07 -20.08 -23.18
CA PRO A 4 -4.20 -18.73 -22.64
C PRO A 4 -2.88 -17.97 -22.85
N PRO A 5 -2.92 -16.66 -23.10
CA PRO A 5 -1.71 -15.86 -23.22
C PRO A 5 -0.84 -16.04 -21.96
N PRO A 6 0.49 -15.87 -22.09
CA PRO A 6 1.39 -15.96 -20.96
C PRO A 6 1.00 -14.93 -19.89
N GLU A 7 1.26 -15.28 -18.62
CA GLU A 7 0.99 -14.36 -17.50
C GLU A 7 1.81 -13.07 -17.65
N PRO A 8 1.30 -11.91 -17.21
CA PRO A 8 2.00 -10.65 -17.38
C PRO A 8 3.40 -10.69 -16.75
N ASP A 9 4.36 -10.13 -17.49
CA ASP A 9 5.72 -9.91 -17.03
C ASP A 9 5.71 -8.85 -15.93
N LEU A 10 5.97 -9.26 -14.69
CA LEU A 10 6.08 -8.34 -13.56
C LEU A 10 7.55 -8.00 -13.35
N LEU A 11 7.80 -6.73 -13.05
CA LEU A 11 9.15 -6.28 -12.73
C LEU A 11 9.62 -6.87 -11.41
N ARG A 12 10.93 -7.06 -11.27
CA ARG A 12 11.51 -7.46 -9.98
C ARG A 12 11.62 -6.25 -9.07
N PRO A 13 11.18 -6.34 -7.81
CA PRO A 13 11.44 -5.30 -6.83
C PRO A 13 12.82 -5.53 -6.18
N TYR A 14 13.48 -4.41 -5.84
CA TYR A 14 14.70 -4.26 -5.02
C TYR A 14 15.85 -5.27 -5.26
N GLY A 15 16.93 -4.84 -5.91
CA GLY A 15 18.27 -5.44 -5.76
C GLY A 15 18.44 -6.93 -6.10
N ASP A 16 17.39 -7.63 -6.57
CA ASP A 16 17.41 -9.07 -6.82
C ASP A 16 18.22 -9.40 -8.09
N THR A 17 19.46 -9.83 -7.86
CA THR A 17 20.44 -10.17 -8.92
C THR A 17 20.36 -11.63 -9.40
N GLY A 18 19.36 -12.41 -8.95
CA GLY A 18 19.26 -13.83 -9.27
C GLY A 18 19.25 -14.12 -10.78
N LYS A 19 20.33 -14.70 -11.30
CA LYS A 19 20.39 -15.26 -12.66
C LYS A 19 19.54 -16.53 -12.72
N GLY A 20 18.34 -16.39 -13.28
CA GLY A 20 17.46 -17.51 -13.58
C GLY A 20 16.08 -17.04 -13.98
N VAL A 21 15.42 -17.83 -14.84
CA VAL A 21 13.98 -17.75 -15.17
C VAL A 21 13.16 -18.21 -13.94
N ALA A 22 13.44 -17.60 -12.80
CA ALA A 22 12.93 -17.95 -11.49
C ALA A 22 11.62 -17.21 -11.22
N ASN A 23 10.66 -17.91 -10.63
CA ASN A 23 9.33 -17.42 -10.26
C ASN A 23 9.36 -15.94 -9.83
N ASN A 24 8.55 -15.14 -10.50
CA ASN A 24 8.43 -13.71 -10.27
C ASN A 24 8.31 -13.38 -8.76
N TRP A 25 9.13 -12.45 -8.25
CA TRP A 25 9.18 -12.08 -6.82
C TRP A 25 7.79 -11.90 -6.21
N PHE A 26 6.89 -11.19 -6.90
CA PHE A 26 5.54 -10.92 -6.38
C PHE A 26 4.76 -12.21 -6.17
N ARG A 27 4.81 -13.16 -7.11
CA ARG A 27 4.14 -14.46 -6.98
C ARG A 27 4.74 -15.30 -5.86
N VAL A 28 6.06 -15.27 -5.69
CA VAL A 28 6.74 -15.97 -4.59
C VAL A 28 6.32 -15.40 -3.24
N LYS A 29 6.44 -14.07 -3.06
CA LYS A 29 6.13 -13.40 -1.80
C LYS A 29 4.64 -13.44 -1.46
N PHE A 30 3.77 -13.49 -2.47
CA PHE A 30 2.33 -13.66 -2.24
C PHE A 30 1.98 -14.98 -1.56
N ARG A 31 2.81 -16.02 -1.72
CA ARG A 31 2.56 -17.34 -1.15
C ARG A 31 3.12 -17.51 0.26
N PHE A 32 3.87 -16.53 0.76
CA PHE A 32 4.53 -16.61 2.06
C PHE A 32 3.54 -16.85 3.21
N THR A 33 3.95 -17.73 4.14
CA THR A 33 3.30 -17.88 5.44
C THR A 33 3.70 -16.75 6.39
N ARG A 34 3.09 -16.68 7.58
CA ARG A 34 3.51 -15.75 8.64
C ARG A 34 5.01 -15.87 8.95
N GLU A 35 5.49 -17.10 9.10
CA GLU A 35 6.88 -17.41 9.43
C GLU A 35 7.82 -16.99 8.30
N ASP A 36 7.46 -17.25 7.05
CA ASP A 36 8.22 -16.82 5.88
C ASP A 36 8.36 -15.30 5.82
N ILE A 37 7.27 -14.57 6.11
CA ILE A 37 7.25 -13.11 6.11
C ILE A 37 8.19 -12.57 7.20
N LEU A 38 8.02 -13.00 8.45
CA LEU A 38 8.83 -12.53 9.57
C LEU A 38 10.31 -12.84 9.36
N LYS A 39 10.62 -14.07 8.95
CA LYS A 39 11.99 -14.46 8.64
C LYS A 39 12.58 -13.57 7.54
N TRP A 40 11.85 -13.38 6.44
CA TRP A 40 12.35 -12.56 5.33
C TRP A 40 12.57 -11.11 5.74
N MET A 41 11.65 -10.50 6.48
CA MET A 41 11.79 -9.13 6.97
C MET A 41 13.01 -8.98 7.88
N LYS A 42 13.22 -9.93 8.80
CA LYS A 42 14.41 -9.98 9.65
C LYS A 42 15.69 -10.06 8.83
N ASP A 43 15.74 -10.99 7.88
CA ASP A 43 16.93 -11.19 7.05
C ASP A 43 17.26 -9.93 6.22
N VAL A 44 16.24 -9.23 5.69
CA VAL A 44 16.41 -7.98 4.95
C VAL A 44 16.92 -6.84 5.84
N ALA A 45 16.46 -6.78 7.09
CA ALA A 45 16.89 -5.77 8.05
C ALA A 45 18.30 -6.01 8.63
N SER A 46 18.86 -7.21 8.51
CA SER A 46 20.08 -7.65 9.22
C SER A 46 21.40 -7.53 8.42
N GLU A 47 21.46 -6.69 7.37
CA GLU A 47 22.62 -6.46 6.47
C GLU A 47 23.17 -7.67 5.68
N LYS A 48 22.84 -8.91 6.06
CA LYS A 48 23.37 -10.16 5.49
C LYS A 48 22.48 -10.83 4.43
N ASN A 49 21.94 -10.09 3.45
CA ASN A 49 21.04 -10.72 2.46
C ASN A 49 21.19 -10.22 1.02
N ALA A 50 21.05 -11.14 0.06
CA ALA A 50 20.93 -10.89 -1.38
C ALA A 50 19.68 -10.09 -1.80
N ASN A 51 18.78 -9.79 -0.85
CA ASN A 51 17.57 -8.97 -1.03
C ASN A 51 17.73 -7.54 -0.48
N CYS A 52 18.97 -7.07 -0.28
CA CYS A 52 19.23 -5.75 0.28
C CYS A 52 18.60 -4.63 -0.60
N PRO A 53 18.18 -3.52 0.03
CA PRO A 53 17.83 -2.29 -0.68
C PRO A 53 18.89 -1.90 -1.72
N PRO A 54 18.55 -1.10 -2.74
CA PRO A 54 19.53 -0.51 -3.66
C PRO A 54 20.74 0.06 -2.92
N GLU A 55 21.92 0.01 -3.55
CA GLU A 55 23.20 0.37 -2.90
C GLU A 55 23.16 1.74 -2.23
N GLU A 56 22.46 2.70 -2.84
CA GLU A 56 22.27 4.05 -2.33
C GLU A 56 21.52 4.14 -0.98
N LEU A 57 20.81 3.09 -0.56
CA LEU A 57 20.09 3.02 0.72
C LEU A 57 20.80 2.14 1.75
N ARG A 58 21.94 1.52 1.41
CA ARG A 58 22.67 0.60 2.29
C ARG A 58 23.55 1.34 3.31
N THR A 59 22.92 2.17 4.14
CA THR A 59 23.59 2.80 5.30
C THR A 59 23.22 2.05 6.57
N ASP A 60 24.15 2.02 7.55
CA ASP A 60 23.90 1.41 8.87
C ASP A 60 22.62 1.96 9.51
N ASP A 61 22.34 3.26 9.34
CA ASP A 61 21.17 3.90 9.93
C ASP A 61 19.87 3.45 9.26
N HIS A 62 19.89 3.19 7.95
CA HIS A 62 18.75 2.63 7.24
C HIS A 62 18.44 1.21 7.72
N PHE A 63 19.45 0.34 7.86
CA PHE A 63 19.26 -1.02 8.36
C PHE A 63 18.83 -1.06 9.83
N LYS A 64 19.42 -0.23 10.70
CA LYS A 64 18.94 -0.05 12.08
C LYS A 64 17.47 0.37 12.12
N PHE A 65 17.05 1.24 11.20
CA PHE A 65 15.67 1.67 11.12
C PHE A 65 14.72 0.58 10.62
N LEU A 66 15.09 -0.18 9.59
CA LEU A 66 14.34 -1.36 9.16
C LEU A 66 14.23 -2.40 10.27
N LEU A 67 15.30 -2.63 11.03
CA LEU A 67 15.31 -3.55 12.17
C LEU A 67 14.36 -3.08 13.27
N LYS A 68 14.38 -1.78 13.61
CA LYS A 68 13.44 -1.18 14.56
C LYS A 68 11.97 -1.40 14.12
N ILE A 69 11.66 -1.22 12.84
CA ILE A 69 10.30 -1.47 12.31
C ILE A 69 9.94 -2.95 12.42
N TYR A 70 10.88 -3.84 12.07
CA TYR A 70 10.70 -5.28 12.20
C TYR A 70 10.39 -5.69 13.64
N GLU A 71 11.17 -5.23 14.62
CA GLU A 71 10.98 -5.56 16.05
C GLU A 71 9.60 -5.12 16.55
N GLN A 72 9.15 -3.93 16.15
CA GLN A 72 7.81 -3.43 16.48
C GLN A 72 6.71 -4.30 15.86
N LEU A 73 6.87 -4.67 14.59
CA LEU A 73 5.93 -5.50 13.86
C LEU A 73 5.87 -6.92 14.43
N GLU A 74 7.02 -7.54 14.72
CA GLU A 74 7.11 -8.86 15.33
C GLU A 74 6.40 -8.88 16.67
N SER A 75 6.65 -7.88 17.53
CA SER A 75 5.98 -7.71 18.82
C SER A 75 4.45 -7.66 18.70
N LEU A 76 3.93 -6.96 17.69
CA LEU A 76 2.48 -6.91 17.39
C LEU A 76 1.93 -8.22 16.80
N ALA A 77 2.71 -8.92 15.98
CA ALA A 77 2.27 -10.10 15.23
C ALA A 77 2.23 -11.37 16.08
N THR A 78 3.19 -11.52 17.00
CA THR A 78 3.35 -12.74 17.82
C THR A 78 2.75 -12.62 19.22
N GLY A 79 2.32 -11.42 19.60
CA GLY A 79 1.73 -11.16 20.92
C GLY A 79 2.79 -11.00 21.99
N GLY A 80 3.66 -10.00 21.86
CA GLY A 80 4.70 -9.70 22.86
C GLY A 80 4.15 -9.37 24.26
N GLU A 81 5.03 -9.13 25.23
CA GLU A 81 4.70 -8.96 26.67
C GLU A 81 3.56 -7.94 26.94
N ASN A 82 3.43 -6.91 26.11
CA ASN A 82 2.36 -5.89 26.16
C ASN A 82 0.94 -6.45 25.86
N TYR A 83 0.83 -7.67 25.34
CA TYR A 83 -0.42 -8.36 24.98
C TYR A 83 -0.75 -9.53 25.90
N GLU A 84 0.25 -10.20 26.48
CA GLU A 84 0.06 -11.36 27.34
C GLU A 84 -0.06 -11.01 28.83
N ASN A 85 0.52 -9.88 29.26
CA ASN A 85 0.58 -9.46 30.67
C ASN A 85 -0.23 -8.21 31.09
N PRO A 86 -1.46 -7.94 30.63
CA PRO A 86 -2.35 -7.08 31.40
C PRO A 86 -3.06 -7.94 32.45
N GLY A 87 -2.57 -7.93 33.69
CA GLY A 87 -3.34 -8.46 34.81
C GLY A 87 -4.73 -7.83 34.85
N GLY A 88 -5.79 -8.65 34.91
CA GLY A 88 -7.19 -8.19 34.97
C GLY A 88 -8.11 -8.77 33.88
N PRO A 89 -9.35 -8.26 33.71
CA PRO A 89 -10.40 -8.88 32.91
C PRO A 89 -10.20 -8.94 31.38
N GLN A 90 -9.03 -8.64 30.79
CA GLN A 90 -8.91 -8.52 29.32
C GLN A 90 -7.55 -8.96 28.75
N LYS A 91 -7.37 -10.27 28.60
CA LYS A 91 -6.47 -10.91 27.62
C LYS A 91 -6.95 -10.68 26.18
N ARG A 92 -7.11 -9.43 25.74
CA ARG A 92 -7.64 -9.11 24.40
C ARG A 92 -6.47 -8.90 23.44
N LYS A 93 -6.28 -9.81 22.49
CA LYS A 93 -5.32 -9.64 21.40
C LYS A 93 -5.76 -8.46 20.51
N CYS A 94 -4.82 -7.63 20.05
CA CYS A 94 -5.10 -6.50 19.15
C CYS A 94 -3.91 -6.24 18.23
N HIS A 95 -4.15 -5.60 17.11
CA HIS A 95 -3.16 -5.26 16.09
C HIS A 95 -2.72 -3.78 16.15
N ILE A 96 -3.21 -3.05 17.16
CA ILE A 96 -2.94 -1.64 17.45
C ILE A 96 -2.10 -1.57 18.72
N TYR A 97 -1.00 -0.84 18.65
CA TYR A 97 -0.15 -0.55 19.80
C TYR A 97 -0.85 0.35 20.81
N ARG A 98 -0.83 -0.07 22.06
CA ARG A 98 -1.63 0.53 23.13
C ARG A 98 -1.07 0.22 24.50
N GLU A 99 -1.48 1.01 25.48
CA GLU A 99 -1.22 0.77 26.90
C GLU A 99 -2.53 0.83 27.69
N LEU A 100 -2.53 0.24 28.89
CA LEU A 100 -3.67 0.34 29.81
C LEU A 100 -3.92 1.80 30.18
N ASN A 101 -5.18 2.22 30.14
CA ASN A 101 -5.57 3.55 30.59
C ASN A 101 -5.62 3.58 32.13
N PRO A 102 -4.79 4.38 32.82
CA PRO A 102 -4.81 4.47 34.28
C PRO A 102 -6.14 5.00 34.84
N GLY A 103 -6.90 5.73 34.02
CA GLY A 103 -8.24 6.19 34.36
C GLY A 103 -9.33 5.11 34.26
N TYR A 104 -8.98 3.89 33.83
CA TYR A 104 -9.90 2.76 33.78
C TYR A 104 -9.99 2.08 35.15
N GLY A 105 -11.12 2.24 35.83
CA GLY A 105 -11.38 1.75 37.17
C GLY A 105 -12.22 0.46 37.23
N PRO A 106 -12.63 0.05 38.45
CA PRO A 106 -13.48 -1.12 38.66
C PRO A 106 -14.82 -1.00 37.93
N LYS A 107 -15.31 -2.12 37.36
CA LYS A 107 -16.56 -2.18 36.54
C LYS A 107 -17.80 -1.53 37.19
N GLN A 108 -17.85 -1.43 38.51
CA GLN A 108 -19.00 -0.91 39.26
C GLN A 108 -19.10 0.62 39.23
N THR A 109 -18.00 1.33 38.92
CA THR A 109 -17.93 2.80 38.87
C THR A 109 -17.47 3.33 37.50
N GLN A 110 -17.33 2.44 36.52
CA GLN A 110 -16.69 2.76 35.24
C GLN A 110 -17.64 3.52 34.30
N SER A 111 -17.22 4.71 33.86
CA SER A 111 -17.91 5.44 32.80
C SER A 111 -17.78 4.69 31.46
N LYS A 112 -18.86 4.67 30.68
CA LYS A 112 -18.87 4.15 29.31
C LYS A 112 -18.02 4.99 28.35
N ASP A 113 -17.61 6.18 28.78
CA ASP A 113 -16.85 7.16 27.97
C ASP A 113 -15.34 7.08 28.19
N VAL A 114 -14.86 6.16 29.05
CA VAL A 114 -13.43 6.00 29.32
C VAL A 114 -12.98 4.64 28.81
N SER A 115 -12.19 4.65 27.73
CA SER A 115 -11.59 3.45 27.13
C SER A 115 -10.60 2.75 28.07
N ASP A 116 -10.59 1.41 28.03
CA ASP A 116 -9.66 0.52 28.72
C ASP A 116 -8.19 0.78 28.32
N PHE A 117 -7.98 1.29 27.10
CA PHE A 117 -6.67 1.50 26.51
C PHE A 117 -6.47 2.92 25.98
N LEU A 118 -5.22 3.36 25.97
CA LEU A 118 -4.73 4.53 25.24
C LEU A 118 -3.94 4.07 24.01
N VAL A 119 -4.13 4.74 22.87
CA VAL A 119 -3.33 4.47 21.66
C VAL A 119 -1.89 4.93 21.93
N LYS A 120 -0.93 4.07 21.61
CA LYS A 120 0.49 4.40 21.66
C LYS A 120 1.04 4.39 20.26
N SER A 121 2.03 5.25 20.03
CA SER A 121 2.71 5.34 18.75
C SER A 121 4.21 5.27 18.92
N TRP A 122 4.85 4.76 17.88
CA TRP A 122 6.26 4.89 17.65
C TRP A 122 6.49 6.09 16.76
N THR A 123 7.20 7.08 17.30
CA THR A 123 7.71 8.18 16.48
C THR A 123 8.85 7.64 15.63
N ASN A 124 8.68 7.77 14.33
CA ASN A 124 9.63 7.35 13.32
C ASN A 124 10.08 8.59 12.56
N ASN A 125 11.38 8.87 12.69
CA ASN A 125 12.08 9.92 11.96
C ASN A 125 12.95 9.24 10.93
N TYR A 126 12.73 9.55 9.66
CA TYR A 126 13.51 9.01 8.58
C TYR A 126 13.44 9.91 7.37
N ASP A 127 14.46 9.83 6.53
CA ASP A 127 14.48 10.52 5.27
C ASP A 127 13.79 9.69 4.19
N SER A 128 12.81 10.27 3.50
CA SER A 128 12.20 9.61 2.35
C SER A 128 11.55 10.58 1.36
N GLY A 129 11.12 10.04 0.22
CA GLY A 129 10.42 10.78 -0.83
C GLY A 129 11.34 11.46 -1.85
N PRO A 130 10.74 12.13 -2.86
CA PRO A 130 11.45 12.72 -4.02
C PRO A 130 12.50 13.77 -3.68
N ASP A 131 12.45 14.33 -2.47
CA ASP A 131 13.32 15.41 -2.01
C ASP A 131 14.09 15.07 -0.72
N VAL A 132 14.15 13.80 -0.31
CA VAL A 132 14.82 13.36 0.95
C VAL A 132 14.37 14.26 2.11
N ARG A 133 13.10 14.12 2.49
CA ARG A 133 12.51 14.94 3.55
C ARG A 133 12.66 14.22 4.88
N ASN A 134 13.03 14.96 5.92
CA ASN A 134 12.92 14.47 7.29
C ASN A 134 11.44 14.32 7.64
N ILE A 135 10.94 13.09 7.55
CA ILE A 135 9.56 12.75 7.83
C ILE A 135 9.48 12.24 9.25
N ASN A 136 8.72 12.97 10.07
CA ASN A 136 8.35 12.58 11.42
C ASN A 136 6.88 12.16 11.41
N LEU A 137 6.64 10.85 11.43
CA LEU A 137 5.30 10.29 11.54
C LEU A 137 5.22 9.26 12.65
N ASN A 138 4.06 9.27 13.29
CA ASN A 138 3.69 8.32 14.32
C ASN A 138 3.02 7.12 13.67
N TYR A 139 3.60 5.93 13.88
CA TYR A 139 3.00 4.65 13.48
C TYR A 139 2.56 3.89 14.71
N TRP A 140 1.46 3.16 14.61
CA TRP A 140 0.84 2.47 15.75
C TRP A 140 0.04 1.21 15.37
N CYS A 141 -0.11 0.95 14.08
CA CYS A 141 -0.82 -0.20 13.56
C CYS A 141 0.13 -1.05 12.71
N ILE A 142 0.05 -2.37 12.88
CA ILE A 142 0.89 -3.30 12.14
C ILE A 142 0.70 -3.20 10.62
N TYR A 143 -0.51 -2.88 10.13
CA TYR A 143 -0.77 -2.77 8.71
C TYR A 143 0.05 -1.63 8.08
N ASP A 144 0.12 -0.48 8.76
CA ASP A 144 0.91 0.65 8.29
C ASP A 144 2.41 0.41 8.46
N LEU A 145 2.84 -0.34 9.48
CA LEU A 145 4.25 -0.74 9.66
C LEU A 145 4.73 -1.68 8.55
N ILE A 146 3.90 -2.64 8.12
CA ILE A 146 4.22 -3.48 6.94
C ILE A 146 4.35 -2.60 5.70
N GLY A 147 3.43 -1.65 5.52
CA GLY A 147 3.44 -0.72 4.40
C GLY A 147 4.71 0.13 4.38
N LEU A 148 5.07 0.70 5.53
CA LEU A 148 6.30 1.46 5.72
C LEU A 148 7.53 0.60 5.41
N PHE A 149 7.63 -0.60 5.98
CA PHE A 149 8.77 -1.49 5.77
C PHE A 149 9.00 -1.74 4.28
N LEU A 150 7.95 -2.15 3.55
CA LEU A 150 8.03 -2.40 2.11
C LEU A 150 8.37 -1.14 1.30
N SER A 151 7.88 0.03 1.72
CA SER A 151 8.16 1.32 1.06
C SER A 151 9.61 1.76 1.23
N LEU A 152 10.27 1.34 2.31
CA LEU A 152 11.66 1.68 2.61
C LEU A 152 12.70 0.77 1.93
N LEU A 153 12.28 -0.34 1.32
CA LEU A 153 13.20 -1.25 0.65
C LEU A 153 13.84 -0.66 -0.63
N GLY A 154 13.31 0.47 -1.12
CA GLY A 154 13.86 1.20 -2.26
C GLY A 154 12.81 1.72 -3.22
N SER A 155 13.24 2.50 -4.21
CA SER A 155 12.36 2.95 -5.28
C SER A 155 12.01 1.81 -6.23
N ALA A 156 10.80 1.88 -6.80
CA ALA A 156 10.44 1.03 -7.92
C ALA A 156 11.27 1.41 -9.17
N PRO A 157 11.52 0.46 -10.10
CA PRO A 157 12.21 0.75 -11.36
C PRO A 157 11.51 1.85 -12.18
N PRO A 158 12.22 2.58 -13.07
CA PRO A 158 11.61 3.62 -13.91
C PRO A 158 10.43 3.14 -14.75
N ALA A 159 10.50 1.89 -15.25
CA ALA A 159 9.46 1.26 -16.06
C ALA A 159 8.28 0.68 -15.24
N ALA A 160 8.31 0.84 -13.91
CA ALA A 160 7.24 0.35 -13.05
C ALA A 160 5.92 1.08 -13.33
N ASP A 161 4.86 0.33 -13.54
CA ASP A 161 3.51 0.87 -13.71
C ASP A 161 2.52 0.14 -12.81
N ARG A 162 1.23 0.49 -12.92
CA ARG A 162 0.19 -0.14 -12.12
C ARG A 162 0.16 -1.66 -12.31
N ASN A 163 0.35 -2.15 -13.54
CA ASN A 163 0.18 -3.54 -13.93
C ASN A 163 1.36 -4.43 -13.52
N ASN A 164 2.57 -3.95 -13.75
CA ASN A 164 3.79 -4.75 -13.64
C ASN A 164 4.48 -4.62 -12.27
N TYR A 165 4.07 -3.68 -11.42
CA TYR A 165 4.72 -3.44 -10.12
C TYR A 165 3.73 -3.09 -9.00
N PHE A 166 2.96 -2.00 -9.12
CA PHE A 166 2.23 -1.46 -7.95
C PHE A 166 1.01 -2.29 -7.55
N LEU A 167 0.23 -2.82 -8.49
CA LEU A 167 -0.87 -3.73 -8.17
C LEU A 167 -0.38 -5.08 -7.64
N PRO A 168 0.63 -5.74 -8.25
CA PRO A 168 1.28 -6.92 -7.65
C PRO A 168 1.81 -6.67 -6.23
N LEU A 169 2.50 -5.55 -6.01
CA LEU A 169 3.02 -5.18 -4.70
C LEU A 169 1.89 -4.98 -3.68
N THR A 170 0.82 -4.28 -4.06
CA THR A 170 -0.34 -4.06 -3.20
C THR A 170 -1.05 -5.38 -2.88
N ALA A 171 -1.07 -6.33 -3.80
CA ALA A 171 -1.60 -7.67 -3.56
C ALA A 171 -0.75 -8.46 -2.54
N VAL A 172 0.59 -8.41 -2.66
CA VAL A 172 1.51 -8.98 -1.66
C VAL A 172 1.29 -8.33 -0.29
N TYR A 173 1.24 -7.01 -0.25
CA TYR A 173 0.98 -6.24 0.96
C TYR A 173 -0.34 -6.65 1.63
N ALA A 174 -1.45 -6.67 0.88
CA ALA A 174 -2.76 -7.09 1.39
C ALA A 174 -2.73 -8.51 1.95
N ARG A 175 -2.06 -9.43 1.25
CA ARG A 175 -1.87 -10.80 1.72
C ARG A 175 -1.07 -10.84 3.02
N TRP A 176 0.04 -10.11 3.11
CA TRP A 176 0.88 -10.09 4.31
C TRP A 176 0.15 -9.52 5.51
N CYS A 177 -0.63 -8.45 5.32
CA CYS A 177 -1.53 -7.94 6.36
C CYS A 177 -2.46 -9.05 6.88
N SER A 178 -3.04 -9.88 6.00
CA SER A 178 -3.90 -10.99 6.41
C SER A 178 -3.18 -12.13 7.13
N ARG A 179 -1.89 -12.37 6.84
CA ARG A 179 -1.10 -13.42 7.52
C ARG A 179 -0.62 -12.96 8.89
N LEU A 180 -0.17 -11.71 8.99
CA LEU A 180 0.43 -11.17 10.20
C LEU A 180 -0.61 -10.77 11.24
N ALA A 181 -1.69 -10.09 10.85
CA ALA A 181 -2.62 -9.53 11.82
C ALA A 181 -4.10 -9.57 11.45
N GLY A 182 -4.44 -9.80 10.18
CA GLY A 182 -5.81 -9.81 9.71
C GLY A 182 -6.54 -11.13 9.94
N LYS A 183 -7.78 -11.03 10.41
CA LYS A 183 -8.75 -12.12 10.49
C LYS A 183 -9.72 -11.96 9.32
N LEU A 184 -9.60 -12.86 8.34
CA LEU A 184 -10.50 -12.93 7.19
C LEU A 184 -11.83 -13.57 7.59
N LYS A 185 -12.93 -13.15 6.96
CA LYS A 185 -14.26 -13.73 7.22
C LYS A 185 -14.32 -15.17 6.73
N ASN A 186 -13.78 -15.44 5.54
CA ASN A 186 -13.75 -16.78 4.96
C ASN A 186 -12.56 -17.57 5.52
N LYS A 187 -12.85 -18.60 6.34
CA LYS A 187 -11.81 -19.43 6.98
C LYS A 187 -10.87 -20.10 5.98
N ALA A 188 -11.37 -20.50 4.81
CA ALA A 188 -10.56 -21.12 3.78
C ALA A 188 -9.42 -20.20 3.31
N SER A 189 -9.66 -18.88 3.21
CA SER A 189 -8.64 -17.91 2.83
C SER A 189 -7.55 -17.68 3.90
N GLN A 190 -7.76 -18.15 5.14
CA GLN A 190 -6.79 -18.03 6.23
C GLN A 190 -5.65 -19.04 6.06
N ALA A 191 -5.88 -20.19 5.45
CA ALA A 191 -4.82 -21.17 5.17
C ALA A 191 -3.71 -20.58 4.26
N PRO A 192 -2.43 -20.97 4.45
CA PRO A 192 -1.94 -21.98 5.40
C PRO A 192 -1.63 -21.44 6.81
N SER A 193 -1.88 -20.16 7.10
CA SER A 193 -1.54 -19.55 8.40
C SER A 193 -2.73 -19.46 9.33
N ASP A 194 -2.47 -19.44 10.63
CA ASP A 194 -3.51 -19.10 11.59
C ASP A 194 -4.00 -17.67 11.39
N PRO A 195 -5.28 -17.36 11.70
CA PRO A 195 -5.78 -16.00 11.62
C PRO A 195 -4.96 -15.05 12.50
N GLY A 196 -4.79 -13.82 12.03
CA GLY A 196 -4.29 -12.75 12.87
C GLY A 196 -5.32 -12.30 13.92
N VAL A 197 -4.88 -11.39 14.79
CA VAL A 197 -5.61 -10.97 16.00
C VAL A 197 -6.63 -9.85 15.77
N GLY A 198 -6.48 -9.09 14.69
CA GLY A 198 -7.33 -7.97 14.31
C GLY A 198 -8.20 -8.29 13.10
N PRO A 199 -9.30 -7.55 12.86
CA PRO A 199 -10.00 -7.67 11.60
C PRO A 199 -9.15 -7.09 10.46
N ILE A 200 -9.31 -7.67 9.27
CA ILE A 200 -8.60 -7.23 8.07
C ILE A 200 -9.06 -5.82 7.64
N PRO A 201 -8.15 -4.95 7.15
CA PRO A 201 -8.52 -3.69 6.49
C PRO A 201 -9.56 -3.90 5.40
N MET A 202 -10.43 -2.90 5.19
CA MET A 202 -11.37 -2.89 4.07
C MET A 202 -10.66 -2.62 2.73
N MET A 203 -9.67 -1.74 2.77
CA MET A 203 -8.93 -1.23 1.63
C MET A 203 -7.43 -1.26 1.93
N PHE A 204 -6.64 -1.60 0.92
CA PHE A 204 -5.19 -1.48 0.86
C PHE A 204 -4.86 -0.50 -0.27
N GLN A 205 -3.80 0.28 -0.15
CA GLN A 205 -3.56 1.40 -1.04
C GLN A 205 -2.06 1.52 -1.30
N CYS A 206 -1.72 1.87 -2.54
CA CYS A 206 -0.39 2.31 -2.93
C CYS A 206 -0.49 3.66 -3.64
N THR A 207 0.32 4.63 -3.22
CA THR A 207 0.53 5.90 -3.93
C THR A 207 1.97 5.92 -4.42
N TRP A 208 2.22 6.44 -5.62
CA TRP A 208 3.56 6.58 -6.15
C TRP A 208 3.73 7.79 -7.06
N ARG A 209 4.98 8.13 -7.33
CA ARG A 209 5.37 9.19 -8.26
C ARG A 209 6.79 9.00 -8.76
N ASP A 210 7.09 9.65 -9.88
CA ASP A 210 8.45 9.69 -10.41
C ASP A 210 9.44 10.37 -9.47
N ARG A 211 10.65 9.82 -9.41
CA ARG A 211 11.80 10.50 -8.82
C ARG A 211 12.24 11.63 -9.73
N LYS A 212 12.68 12.75 -9.14
CA LYS A 212 13.22 13.89 -9.90
C LYS A 212 14.48 13.56 -10.69
N ASP A 213 15.26 12.57 -10.25
CA ASP A 213 16.46 12.08 -10.94
C ASP A 213 16.17 11.07 -12.06
N GLY A 214 14.90 10.71 -12.29
CA GLY A 214 14.49 9.74 -13.31
C GLY A 214 14.92 8.29 -13.04
N LYS A 215 15.56 7.99 -11.90
CA LYS A 215 16.11 6.65 -11.60
C LYS A 215 15.09 5.66 -11.08
N GLY A 216 13.83 6.05 -10.95
CA GLY A 216 12.78 5.19 -10.45
C GLY A 216 11.54 5.96 -10.00
N LYS A 217 10.69 5.26 -9.24
CA LYS A 217 9.47 5.83 -8.65
C LYS A 217 9.47 5.63 -7.15
N TRP A 218 9.16 6.69 -6.40
CA TRP A 218 8.87 6.58 -4.98
C TRP A 218 7.45 6.10 -4.79
N PHE A 219 7.22 5.23 -3.81
CA PHE A 219 5.89 4.76 -3.48
C PHE A 219 5.74 4.54 -1.98
N PHE A 220 4.50 4.62 -1.52
CA PHE A 220 4.13 4.27 -0.17
C PHE A 220 2.88 3.42 -0.15
N LEU A 221 2.83 2.49 0.81
CA LEU A 221 1.73 1.57 1.04
C LEU A 221 1.00 1.92 2.34
N GLY A 222 -0.32 1.76 2.33
CA GLY A 222 -1.16 2.00 3.49
C GLY A 222 -2.44 1.19 3.45
N ALA A 223 -3.10 1.06 4.59
CA ALA A 223 -4.35 0.34 4.69
C ALA A 223 -5.37 1.10 5.53
N SER A 224 -6.64 0.94 5.19
CA SER A 224 -7.74 1.47 5.97
C SER A 224 -7.70 0.83 7.34
N LEU A 225 -8.21 1.52 8.34
CA LEU A 225 -8.26 0.97 9.67
C LEU A 225 -9.20 -0.26 9.71
N GLY A 226 -8.61 -1.45 9.82
CA GLY A 226 -9.39 -2.67 10.07
C GLY A 226 -9.66 -2.78 11.56
N GLY A 227 -10.88 -2.54 12.02
CA GLY A 227 -11.27 -2.88 13.41
C GLY A 227 -11.38 -1.73 14.39
N ASP A 228 -11.79 -0.57 13.89
CA ASP A 228 -12.33 0.49 14.73
C ASP A 228 -13.71 0.10 15.32
N GLN A 229 -14.46 -0.74 14.60
CA GLN A 229 -15.71 -1.34 15.04
C GLN A 229 -15.48 -2.52 15.97
N PHE A 230 -15.23 -2.23 17.24
CA PHE A 230 -15.51 -3.19 18.30
C PHE A 230 -16.99 -3.10 18.66
N ALA A 231 -17.88 -3.53 17.76
CA ALA A 231 -19.33 -3.48 17.97
C ALA A 231 -19.79 -4.23 19.25
N ASP A 232 -18.93 -5.11 19.79
CA ASP A 232 -19.15 -5.87 21.02
C ASP A 232 -18.22 -5.45 22.19
N ASN A 233 -17.60 -4.26 22.17
CA ASN A 233 -16.66 -3.86 23.24
C ASN A 233 -17.34 -3.19 24.45
N PRO A 234 -17.03 -3.63 25.68
CA PRO A 234 -17.14 -2.81 26.88
C PRO A 234 -16.04 -1.72 27.01
N SER A 235 -15.20 -1.50 25.98
CA SER A 235 -14.15 -0.48 25.96
C SER A 235 -14.62 0.93 25.54
N GLY A 236 -15.93 1.15 25.49
CA GLY A 236 -16.56 2.46 25.26
C GLY A 236 -16.48 2.98 23.82
N ALA A 237 -17.37 3.91 23.48
CA ALA A 237 -17.35 4.64 22.21
C ALA A 237 -16.06 5.49 22.02
N ASP A 238 -15.37 5.77 23.12
CA ASP A 238 -14.13 6.55 23.19
C ASP A 238 -12.93 5.88 22.49
N TRP A 239 -12.82 4.55 22.48
CA TRP A 239 -11.69 3.88 21.81
C TRP A 239 -11.70 4.10 20.29
N GLN A 240 -12.84 3.87 19.64
CA GLN A 240 -12.98 4.08 18.21
C GLN A 240 -12.62 5.52 17.86
N MET A 241 -13.19 6.48 18.56
CA MET A 241 -12.93 7.90 18.38
C MET A 241 -11.45 8.24 18.52
N LYS A 242 -10.76 7.72 19.55
CA LYS A 242 -9.33 7.94 19.77
C LYS A 242 -8.47 7.44 18.61
N VAL A 243 -8.73 6.22 18.13
CA VAL A 243 -7.96 5.65 17.02
C VAL A 243 -8.19 6.43 15.72
N GLN A 244 -9.44 6.79 15.43
CA GLN A 244 -9.80 7.60 14.26
C GLN A 244 -9.18 9.00 14.33
N MET A 245 -9.14 9.59 15.53
CA MET A 245 -8.46 10.87 15.78
C MET A 245 -6.95 10.80 15.53
N GLU A 246 -6.27 9.71 15.90
CA GLU A 246 -4.84 9.58 15.59
C GLU A 246 -4.58 9.53 14.08
N ARG A 247 -5.43 8.85 13.30
CA ARG A 247 -5.36 8.90 11.83
C ARG A 247 -5.60 10.30 11.29
N PHE A 248 -6.63 10.99 11.79
CA PHE A 248 -6.92 12.36 11.40
C PHE A 248 -5.73 13.29 11.69
N ARG A 249 -5.09 13.13 12.85
CA ARG A 249 -3.90 13.91 13.22
C ARG A 249 -2.75 13.70 12.24
N ILE A 250 -2.56 12.52 11.67
CA ILE A 250 -1.53 12.30 10.63
C ILE A 250 -1.81 13.16 9.38
N LEU A 251 -3.06 13.18 8.90
CA LEU A 251 -3.45 14.04 7.78
C LEU A 251 -3.28 15.54 8.09
N ARG A 252 -3.45 15.93 9.34
CA ARG A 252 -3.35 17.31 9.81
C ARG A 252 -1.91 17.76 10.09
N GLN A 253 -1.14 16.93 10.80
CA GLN A 253 0.18 17.26 11.36
C GLN A 253 1.29 17.15 10.33
N HIS A 254 1.04 16.53 9.18
CA HIS A 254 1.93 16.66 8.04
C HIS A 254 1.78 18.04 7.39
N GLN A 255 2.26 19.07 8.10
CA GLN A 255 2.08 20.50 7.83
C GLN A 255 2.73 21.00 6.52
N GLN A 256 3.32 20.11 5.70
CA GLN A 256 3.82 20.48 4.38
C GLN A 256 2.66 20.74 3.40
N THR A 257 1.53 20.06 3.59
CA THR A 257 0.35 20.17 2.73
C THR A 257 -0.92 20.14 3.58
N VAL A 258 -1.79 21.14 3.43
CA VAL A 258 -3.05 21.18 4.17
C VAL A 258 -4.04 20.19 3.54
N MET A 259 -4.05 18.94 4.04
CA MET A 259 -5.03 17.94 3.62
C MET A 259 -6.37 18.12 4.34
N VAL A 260 -6.30 18.44 5.64
CA VAL A 260 -7.47 18.67 6.52
C VAL A 260 -7.15 19.75 7.55
N ARG A 261 -8.19 20.40 8.09
CA ARG A 261 -8.11 21.50 9.09
C ARG A 261 -8.67 21.06 10.43
N ASP A 262 -8.31 21.74 11.52
CA ASP A 262 -8.69 21.42 12.91
C ASP A 262 -10.19 21.11 13.11
N GLY A 263 -11.06 21.89 12.47
CA GLY A 263 -12.52 21.74 12.56
C GLY A 263 -13.14 20.73 11.58
N ASP A 264 -12.34 20.07 10.72
CA ASP A 264 -12.88 19.15 9.71
C ASP A 264 -13.32 17.82 10.31
N PHE A 265 -12.65 17.38 11.40
CA PHE A 265 -12.91 16.08 11.99
C PHE A 265 -14.37 15.95 12.44
N ASN A 266 -15.01 14.87 12.02
CA ASN A 266 -16.38 14.51 12.34
C ASN A 266 -17.43 15.56 11.93
N SER A 267 -17.09 16.46 11.01
CA SER A 267 -17.88 17.65 10.66
C SER A 267 -18.06 17.84 9.16
N THR A 268 -17.00 17.62 8.36
CA THR A 268 -16.99 17.99 6.93
C THR A 268 -16.77 16.81 5.99
N GLU A 269 -16.71 15.57 6.50
CA GLU A 269 -16.48 14.37 5.69
C GLU A 269 -17.60 14.14 4.67
N PRO A 270 -17.29 14.10 3.36
CA PRO A 270 -18.27 13.73 2.34
C PRO A 270 -18.92 12.35 2.59
N GLU A 271 -18.16 11.36 3.05
CA GLU A 271 -18.68 10.03 3.37
C GLU A 271 -19.65 10.03 4.57
N LYS A 272 -19.58 11.03 5.46
CA LYS A 272 -20.49 11.15 6.59
C LYS A 272 -21.71 12.02 6.27
N THR A 273 -21.50 13.09 5.52
CA THR A 273 -22.47 14.19 5.35
C THR A 273 -23.44 13.96 4.19
N LEU A 274 -23.07 13.13 3.21
CA LEU A 274 -23.92 12.85 2.06
C LEU A 274 -24.91 11.70 2.35
N PRO A 275 -26.14 11.72 1.80
CA PRO A 275 -27.20 10.75 2.16
C PRO A 275 -26.86 9.28 1.91
N ASP A 276 -26.02 9.00 0.92
CA ASP A 276 -25.56 7.66 0.51
C ASP A 276 -24.09 7.42 0.85
N GLY A 277 -23.53 8.22 1.76
CA GLY A 277 -22.18 8.06 2.26
C GLY A 277 -22.03 6.84 3.19
N THR A 278 -20.80 6.34 3.30
CA THR A 278 -20.48 5.16 4.13
C THR A 278 -20.42 5.44 5.64
N GLY A 279 -20.49 6.70 6.05
CA GLY A 279 -20.28 7.14 7.43
C GLY A 279 -18.80 7.24 7.83
N ASN A 280 -17.85 6.99 6.92
CA ASN A 280 -16.43 7.02 7.23
C ASN A 280 -15.94 8.42 7.59
N LEU A 281 -15.14 8.51 8.66
CA LEU A 281 -14.47 9.75 9.07
C LEU A 281 -13.17 10.01 8.28
N TRP A 282 -12.65 11.23 8.37
CA TRP A 282 -11.34 11.58 7.86
C TRP A 282 -10.26 10.67 8.46
N GLY A 283 -9.27 10.27 7.64
CA GLY A 283 -8.12 9.49 8.10
C GLY A 283 -8.35 7.98 8.24
N ASN A 284 -9.60 7.50 8.25
CA ASN A 284 -9.88 6.07 8.40
C ASN A 284 -9.69 5.26 7.11
N CYS A 285 -9.57 5.95 5.99
CA CYS A 285 -9.37 5.35 4.69
C CYS A 285 -7.88 4.98 4.50
N ALA A 286 -7.58 4.21 3.46
CA ALA A 286 -6.27 3.56 3.29
C ALA A 286 -5.13 4.49 2.86
N GLU A 287 -5.49 5.65 2.33
CA GLU A 287 -4.60 6.64 1.75
C GLU A 287 -3.86 7.51 2.77
N THR A 288 -4.21 7.43 4.05
CA THR A 288 -3.70 8.36 5.09
C THR A 288 -2.18 8.48 5.12
N TYR A 289 -1.46 7.37 5.26
CA TYR A 289 0.01 7.43 5.21
C TYR A 289 0.52 7.66 3.79
N PRO A 290 0.08 6.93 2.76
CA PRO A 290 0.61 7.11 1.41
C PRO A 290 0.46 8.51 0.84
N PHE A 291 -0.65 9.21 1.10
CA PHE A 291 -0.82 10.59 0.64
C PHE A 291 0.13 11.52 1.37
N VAL A 292 0.19 11.43 2.70
CA VAL A 292 1.12 12.22 3.52
C VAL A 292 2.57 12.03 3.08
N GLN A 293 2.94 10.84 2.60
CA GLN A 293 4.31 10.56 2.17
C GLN A 293 4.62 10.98 0.74
N CYS A 294 3.66 10.85 -0.18
CA CYS A 294 3.92 11.03 -1.61
C CYS A 294 3.58 12.44 -2.13
N MET A 295 2.76 13.21 -1.42
CA MET A 295 2.32 14.52 -1.88
C MET A 295 3.36 15.61 -1.54
N ASP A 296 3.54 16.55 -2.47
CA ASP A 296 4.33 17.76 -2.28
C ASP A 296 3.57 18.83 -1.52
N ALA A 297 4.37 19.77 -0.98
CA ALA A 297 3.88 20.99 -0.37
C ALA A 297 3.01 21.80 -1.36
N PHE A 298 2.06 22.55 -0.79
CA PHE A 298 1.06 23.30 -1.55
C PHE A 298 1.59 24.58 -2.20
N ASP A 299 2.84 24.97 -1.90
CA ASP A 299 3.46 26.20 -2.40
C ASP A 299 3.86 26.11 -3.88
N VAL A 300 3.85 24.91 -4.46
CA VAL A 300 4.03 24.68 -5.90
C VAL A 300 2.70 24.24 -6.51
N ILE A 301 2.02 25.16 -7.19
CA ILE A 301 0.78 24.88 -7.95
C ILE A 301 1.02 23.67 -8.88
N ASN A 302 0.07 22.72 -8.89
CA ASN A 302 0.11 21.52 -9.72
C ASN A 302 1.27 20.53 -9.44
N SER A 303 1.99 20.65 -8.31
CA SER A 303 3.08 19.73 -7.94
C SER A 303 2.64 18.26 -7.83
N ASN A 304 1.37 18.04 -7.49
CA ASN A 304 0.79 16.71 -7.28
C ASN A 304 0.08 16.12 -8.51
N GLN A 305 0.13 16.77 -9.67
CA GLN A 305 -0.59 16.31 -10.88
C GLN A 305 -0.07 14.98 -11.44
N ASN A 306 1.18 14.63 -11.15
CA ASN A 306 1.80 13.38 -11.60
C ASN A 306 1.80 12.28 -10.52
N VAL A 307 1.17 12.55 -9.37
CA VAL A 307 1.05 11.55 -8.31
C VAL A 307 -0.05 10.57 -8.70
N GLN A 308 0.27 9.30 -8.65
CA GLN A 308 -0.57 8.19 -9.07
C GLN A 308 -0.91 7.31 -7.88
N GLY A 309 -1.98 6.53 -7.97
CA GLY A 309 -2.26 5.57 -6.93
C GLY A 309 -3.31 4.55 -7.31
N LEU A 310 -3.49 3.57 -6.44
CA LEU A 310 -4.55 2.57 -6.55
C LEU A 310 -5.04 2.17 -5.17
N ALA A 311 -6.29 1.73 -5.08
CA ALA A 311 -6.85 1.11 -3.89
C ALA A 311 -7.40 -0.28 -4.21
N LEU A 312 -6.98 -1.28 -3.45
CA LEU A 312 -7.37 -2.68 -3.56
C LEU A 312 -8.26 -3.07 -2.38
N SER A 313 -9.46 -3.57 -2.68
CA SER A 313 -10.39 -4.04 -1.65
C SER A 313 -9.97 -5.38 -1.07
N LYS A 314 -10.26 -5.60 0.22
CA LYS A 314 -10.13 -6.91 0.88
C LYS A 314 -10.87 -8.04 0.20
N LEU A 315 -11.87 -7.71 -0.62
CA LEU A 315 -12.59 -8.68 -1.43
C LEU A 315 -11.63 -9.51 -2.27
N PHE A 316 -10.48 -8.98 -2.69
CA PHE A 316 -9.49 -9.77 -3.41
C PHE A 316 -9.00 -11.01 -2.61
N ILE A 317 -8.73 -10.85 -1.31
CA ILE A 317 -8.14 -11.92 -0.47
C ILE A 317 -9.18 -12.69 0.36
N ASP A 318 -10.29 -12.06 0.73
CA ASP A 318 -11.36 -12.63 1.56
C ASP A 318 -12.41 -13.33 0.69
N GLN A 319 -12.04 -14.48 0.13
CA GLN A 319 -12.82 -15.24 -0.85
C GLN A 319 -13.29 -16.58 -0.30
N LYS A 320 -14.41 -17.09 -0.82
CA LYS A 320 -14.87 -18.45 -0.53
C LYS A 320 -13.88 -19.50 -1.05
N LYS A 321 -13.36 -19.27 -2.27
CA LYS A 321 -12.28 -20.05 -2.86
C LYS A 321 -10.97 -19.27 -2.66
N PRO A 322 -10.01 -19.78 -1.88
CA PRO A 322 -8.79 -19.04 -1.57
C PRO A 322 -8.03 -18.67 -2.83
N VAL A 323 -7.63 -17.41 -2.93
CA VAL A 323 -6.64 -16.99 -3.92
C VAL A 323 -5.28 -17.48 -3.42
N THR A 324 -4.71 -18.49 -4.07
CA THR A 324 -3.42 -19.09 -3.67
C THR A 324 -2.23 -18.47 -4.40
N ASP A 325 -2.49 -17.74 -5.47
CA ASP A 325 -1.45 -17.13 -6.31
C ASP A 325 -1.88 -15.77 -6.85
N TYR A 326 -0.90 -14.95 -7.23
CA TYR A 326 -1.16 -13.67 -7.86
C TYR A 326 -1.27 -13.83 -9.39
N SER A 327 -2.40 -13.38 -9.93
CA SER A 327 -2.62 -13.18 -11.36
C SER A 327 -2.74 -11.68 -11.65
N GLY A 328 -2.26 -11.24 -12.83
CA GLY A 328 -2.30 -9.83 -13.24
C GLY A 328 -3.30 -9.53 -14.36
N TYR A 329 -4.17 -10.48 -14.72
CA TYR A 329 -5.07 -10.33 -15.86
C TYR A 329 -6.25 -9.39 -15.58
N ALA A 330 -6.57 -8.51 -16.52
CA ALA A 330 -7.66 -7.50 -16.42
C ALA A 330 -9.03 -8.12 -16.13
N ASP A 331 -9.30 -9.33 -16.62
CA ASP A 331 -10.58 -10.03 -16.44
C ASP A 331 -10.68 -10.83 -15.13
N ASP A 332 -9.63 -10.82 -14.30
CA ASP A 332 -9.56 -11.57 -13.05
C ASP A 332 -10.07 -10.76 -11.83
N LEU A 333 -10.16 -11.45 -10.68
CA LEU A 333 -10.68 -10.90 -9.43
C LEU A 333 -9.87 -9.69 -8.93
N ILE A 334 -8.56 -9.62 -9.21
CA ILE A 334 -7.70 -8.53 -8.75
C ILE A 334 -8.20 -7.17 -9.26
N TRP A 335 -8.45 -7.04 -10.56
CA TRP A 335 -8.92 -5.80 -11.18
C TRP A 335 -10.37 -5.47 -10.83
N LYS A 336 -11.21 -6.50 -10.67
CA LYS A 336 -12.57 -6.35 -10.13
C LYS A 336 -12.59 -5.89 -8.67
N SER A 337 -11.48 -6.06 -7.95
CA SER A 337 -11.31 -5.66 -6.56
C SER A 337 -10.61 -4.31 -6.40
N VAL A 338 -10.07 -3.73 -7.46
CA VAL A 338 -9.63 -2.33 -7.46
C VAL A 338 -10.86 -1.43 -7.31
N ARG A 339 -10.71 -0.35 -6.56
CA ARG A 339 -11.77 0.63 -6.32
C ARG A 339 -11.25 2.04 -6.60
N PRO A 340 -12.12 2.94 -7.08
CA PRO A 340 -11.79 4.36 -7.09
C PRO A 340 -11.65 4.90 -5.66
N PRO A 341 -11.06 6.08 -5.49
CA PRO A 341 -11.07 6.79 -4.21
C PRO A 341 -12.51 6.92 -3.68
N CYS A 342 -12.70 6.75 -2.37
CA CYS A 342 -13.97 7.12 -1.75
C CYS A 342 -14.12 8.65 -1.75
N ARG A 343 -15.28 9.17 -1.37
CA ARG A 343 -15.55 10.62 -1.45
C ARG A 343 -14.65 11.44 -0.53
N ASN A 344 -14.29 10.91 0.64
CA ASN A 344 -13.27 11.53 1.50
C ASN A 344 -11.92 11.59 0.77
N CYS A 345 -11.43 10.45 0.27
CA CYS A 345 -10.15 10.39 -0.44
C CYS A 345 -10.12 11.33 -1.66
N GLY A 346 -11.20 11.37 -2.44
CA GLY A 346 -11.35 12.24 -3.61
C GLY A 346 -11.35 13.73 -3.25
N ASP A 347 -11.93 14.10 -2.10
CA ASP A 347 -11.86 15.45 -1.58
C ASP A 347 -10.44 15.82 -1.14
N ILE A 348 -9.70 14.91 -0.51
CA ILE A 348 -8.27 15.13 -0.19
C ILE A 348 -7.46 15.33 -1.47
N LEU A 349 -7.63 14.46 -2.49
CA LEU A 349 -6.96 14.60 -3.78
C LEU A 349 -7.25 15.97 -4.42
N ARG A 350 -8.49 16.44 -4.35
CA ARG A 350 -8.87 17.76 -4.84
C ARG A 350 -8.20 18.89 -4.05
N ARG A 351 -8.18 18.79 -2.71
CA ARG A 351 -7.55 19.78 -1.83
C ARG A 351 -6.06 19.90 -2.08
N VAL A 352 -5.38 18.80 -2.42
CA VAL A 352 -3.94 18.80 -2.73
C VAL A 352 -3.63 18.98 -4.22
N GLN A 353 -4.64 19.30 -5.04
CA GLN A 353 -4.51 19.49 -6.49
C GLN A 353 -3.85 18.30 -7.20
N ALA A 354 -4.22 17.08 -6.83
CA ALA A 354 -3.81 15.86 -7.52
C ALA A 354 -4.78 15.53 -8.67
N ASN A 355 -4.27 14.88 -9.71
CA ASN A 355 -5.10 14.38 -10.80
C ASN A 355 -5.85 13.11 -10.36
N GLN A 356 -7.17 13.22 -10.15
CA GLN A 356 -8.00 12.11 -9.67
C GLN A 356 -8.10 10.95 -10.68
N ASP A 357 -7.93 11.21 -11.98
CA ASP A 357 -8.01 10.16 -13.01
C ASP A 357 -6.88 9.14 -12.86
N LEU A 358 -5.73 9.56 -12.32
CA LEU A 358 -4.59 8.69 -12.02
C LEU A 358 -4.83 7.74 -10.83
N PHE A 359 -5.97 7.90 -10.14
CA PHE A 359 -6.45 7.03 -9.06
C PHE A 359 -7.69 6.24 -9.46
N ALA A 360 -8.28 6.50 -10.63
CA ALA A 360 -9.48 5.82 -11.09
C ALA A 360 -9.26 4.31 -11.23
N GLN A 361 -10.31 3.53 -11.06
CA GLN A 361 -10.25 2.07 -11.19
C GLN A 361 -9.74 1.64 -12.57
N ALA A 362 -10.15 2.34 -13.63
CA ALA A 362 -9.82 2.01 -15.01
C ALA A 362 -8.42 2.48 -15.46
N PHE A 363 -7.74 3.32 -14.69
CA PHE A 363 -6.43 3.84 -15.09
C PHE A 363 -5.43 2.69 -15.33
N GLU A 364 -4.80 2.69 -16.51
CA GLU A 364 -3.87 1.67 -17.03
C GLU A 364 -4.42 0.23 -17.10
N MET A 365 -5.73 0.01 -16.91
CA MET A 365 -6.33 -1.32 -17.01
C MET A 365 -6.26 -1.87 -18.44
N ASP A 366 -6.30 -0.99 -19.44
CA ASP A 366 -6.16 -1.28 -20.87
C ASP A 366 -4.81 -1.91 -21.24
N ARG A 367 -3.79 -1.74 -20.39
CA ARG A 367 -2.46 -2.32 -20.59
C ARG A 367 -2.33 -3.72 -19.98
N ALA A 368 -3.29 -4.17 -19.17
CA ALA A 368 -3.24 -5.49 -18.57
C ALA A 368 -3.74 -6.55 -19.59
N PRO A 369 -3.07 -7.71 -19.70
CA PRO A 369 -3.53 -8.77 -20.59
C PRO A 369 -4.88 -9.33 -20.11
N LEU A 370 -5.69 -9.80 -21.06
CA LEU A 370 -6.92 -10.56 -20.78
C LEU A 370 -6.62 -12.05 -20.88
N ARG A 371 -7.09 -12.84 -19.91
CA ARG A 371 -6.98 -14.30 -19.97
C ARG A 371 -7.79 -14.87 -21.11
N ASN A 372 -8.98 -14.29 -21.34
CA ASN A 372 -9.83 -14.59 -22.48
C ASN A 372 -10.09 -13.28 -23.27
N PRO A 373 -9.25 -12.93 -24.25
CA PRO A 373 -9.47 -11.73 -25.04
C PRO A 373 -10.81 -11.84 -25.80
N PRO A 374 -11.61 -10.76 -25.87
CA PRO A 374 -12.81 -10.74 -26.69
C PRO A 374 -12.44 -11.07 -28.14
N ALA A 375 -13.33 -11.75 -28.85
CA ALA A 375 -13.15 -11.98 -30.28
C ALA A 375 -12.95 -10.61 -30.97
N PRO A 376 -12.02 -10.50 -31.95
CA PRO A 376 -11.87 -9.27 -32.69
C PRO A 376 -13.22 -8.87 -33.30
N PRO A 377 -13.53 -7.57 -33.39
CA PRO A 377 -14.77 -7.09 -34.01
C PRO A 377 -14.93 -7.74 -35.38
N GLN A 378 -16.14 -8.24 -35.68
CA GLN A 378 -16.44 -8.89 -36.96
C GLN A 378 -16.27 -7.96 -38.16
N ASP A 379 -16.19 -6.64 -37.91
CA ASP A 379 -16.06 -5.60 -38.92
C ASP A 379 -14.65 -4.96 -38.97
N ALA A 380 -13.65 -5.58 -38.35
CA ALA A 380 -12.26 -5.21 -38.60
C ALA A 380 -11.83 -5.81 -39.94
N GLU A 381 -12.29 -5.22 -41.04
CA GLU A 381 -11.62 -5.36 -42.32
C GLU A 381 -10.15 -4.97 -42.10
N VAL A 382 -9.30 -5.98 -42.17
CA VAL A 382 -7.86 -5.82 -42.25
C VAL A 382 -7.62 -5.13 -43.59
N GLU A 383 -7.40 -3.81 -43.60
CA GLU A 383 -6.63 -3.20 -44.67
C GLU A 383 -5.21 -3.77 -44.57
N GLU A 384 -5.01 -4.92 -45.22
CA GLU A 384 -3.69 -5.41 -45.63
C GLU A 384 -3.08 -4.34 -46.53
N GLY A 385 -2.20 -3.51 -45.95
CA GLY A 385 -1.65 -2.36 -46.66
C GLY A 385 -0.42 -1.73 -46.05
N PHE A 386 0.46 -2.49 -45.38
CA PHE A 386 1.83 -2.03 -45.15
C PHE A 386 2.81 -2.83 -46.01
N VAL A 387 3.19 -2.20 -47.12
CA VAL A 387 4.33 -2.58 -47.95
C VAL A 387 5.59 -2.55 -47.08
N ILE A 388 6.26 -3.70 -47.00
CA ILE A 388 7.66 -3.80 -46.61
C ILE A 388 8.45 -2.96 -47.61
N ARG A 389 8.95 -1.79 -47.20
CA ARG A 389 10.12 -1.20 -47.86
C ARG A 389 11.35 -1.77 -47.15
N ASP A 390 12.06 -2.61 -47.88
CA ASP A 390 13.42 -3.06 -47.57
C ASP A 390 14.25 -1.87 -47.07
N MET A 391 14.57 -1.87 -45.78
CA MET A 391 15.72 -1.14 -45.26
C MET A 391 16.90 -2.11 -45.19
N LYS A 392 17.66 -2.16 -46.28
CA LYS A 392 19.09 -2.51 -46.20
C LYS A 392 19.87 -1.21 -46.02
N GLU A 393 20.44 -1.02 -44.84
CA GLU A 393 21.57 -0.12 -44.55
C GLU A 393 22.82 -0.47 -45.39
N PRO A 394 23.94 0.28 -45.31
CA PRO A 394 24.15 1.73 -45.13
C PRO A 394 25.12 2.27 -46.22
N LEU A 395 25.46 3.57 -46.27
CA LEU A 395 26.79 4.01 -46.75
C LEU A 395 27.08 5.47 -46.36
N ILE A 396 28.10 5.59 -45.51
CA ILE A 396 28.90 6.80 -45.26
C ILE A 396 29.82 7.00 -46.47
N GLN A 397 29.94 8.23 -47.02
CA GLN A 397 31.21 8.77 -47.56
C GLN A 397 31.08 10.24 -48.07
N GLU A 398 31.71 11.14 -47.32
CA GLU A 398 32.72 12.14 -47.70
C GLU A 398 32.85 12.74 -49.14
N MET A 399 33.36 13.99 -49.13
CA MET A 399 34.03 14.79 -50.20
C MET A 399 33.12 15.58 -51.17
N VAL A 400 33.17 16.92 -51.23
CA VAL A 400 34.24 17.87 -51.64
C VAL A 400 34.58 17.79 -53.14
N GLU A 401 34.50 18.98 -53.75
CA GLU A 401 35.10 19.51 -55.01
C GLU A 401 34.40 19.39 -56.39
N VAL A 402 33.92 20.58 -56.84
CA VAL A 402 34.25 21.31 -58.09
C VAL A 402 34.03 20.62 -59.45
N THR A 403 33.19 21.23 -60.29
CA THR A 403 33.59 21.75 -61.63
C THR A 403 32.47 22.54 -62.35
N SER A 404 32.85 23.73 -62.81
CA SER A 404 32.53 24.45 -64.06
C SER A 404 31.23 24.21 -64.84
N ASN A 405 30.47 25.29 -65.06
CA ASN A 405 30.36 25.96 -66.37
C ASN A 405 29.82 27.39 -66.22
#